data_AF-A0A8H7R9E9-F1
#
_entry.id   AF-A0A8H7R9E9-F1
#
_cell.length_a   1.000
_cell.length_b   1.000
_cell.length_c   1.000
_cell.angle_alpha   90.00
_cell.angle_beta   90.00
_cell.angle_gamma   90.00
#
_symmetry.space_group_name_H-M   'P 1'
#
loop_
_entity.id
_entity.type
_entity.pdbx_description
1 polymer ?
#
loop_
_entity_poly.entity_id
_entity_poly.type
_entity_poly.pdbx_seq_one_letter_code
_entity_poly.pdbx_strand_id
1 'polypeptide(L)'
;MPREGKKVAIQSKKSNIFYENWKVYSTGHKLMFRCNQKKADWYLKRDLAVLLPKESRSIKLTFEAKGDGHKKGDYMVEDRNNMCVACGSTKDLSIHHVVPEMYRQWMPLVIKAKSSRDLLLLCQHCRLSYEPSAMDFKKRCVREFNIPLEGRGWVSLPHYKVAKKAASALKMHSNVIPADRQATLKTTVFDFWEKHGSEVDEELAAKDTEENWDSILEVCSTLVDHFKGPDYIEHANSAIEQLTKTVELDSEGRETWPDLEDFIKDWRRHFLRNLDPEFLSELWTVDGDIYTR
;
A
#
# COMPACT_ATOMS: atom_id res chain seq x y z
N MET A 1 -35.05 3.76 9.12
CA MET A 1 -34.21 4.72 9.86
C MET A 1 -32.87 4.87 9.14
N PRO A 2 -32.41 6.09 8.81
CA PRO A 2 -31.10 6.28 8.20
C PRO A 2 -30.02 5.88 9.20
N ARG A 3 -29.06 5.05 8.79
CA ARG A 3 -27.89 4.73 9.61
C ARG A 3 -27.02 5.98 9.68
N GLU A 4 -26.96 6.60 10.86
CA GLU A 4 -25.98 7.65 11.14
C GLU A 4 -24.58 7.08 10.91
N GLY A 5 -23.84 7.69 9.99
CA GLY A 5 -22.47 7.31 9.71
C GLY A 5 -21.61 7.51 10.94
N LYS A 6 -21.19 6.42 11.58
CA LYS A 6 -20.18 6.47 12.64
C LYS A 6 -18.93 7.11 12.06
N LYS A 7 -18.59 8.31 12.54
CA LYS A 7 -17.31 8.94 12.25
C LYS A 7 -16.22 8.01 12.77
N VAL A 8 -15.50 7.37 11.85
CA VAL A 8 -14.31 6.59 12.18
C VAL A 8 -13.25 7.58 12.63
N ALA A 9 -13.08 7.70 13.95
CA ALA A 9 -11.99 8.47 14.52
C ALA A 9 -10.69 7.70 14.28
N ILE A 10 -9.96 8.10 13.24
CA ILE A 10 -8.61 7.62 12.99
C ILE A 10 -7.74 8.22 14.10
N GLN A 11 -7.12 7.37 14.92
CA GLN A 11 -6.15 7.84 15.91
C GLN A 11 -5.03 8.56 15.17
N SER A 12 -4.92 9.88 15.36
CA SER A 12 -3.79 10.63 14.83
C SER A 12 -2.52 10.13 15.52
N LYS A 13 -1.41 10.03 14.77
CA LYS A 13 -0.10 9.87 15.42
C LYS A 13 0.07 11.03 16.41
N LYS A 14 0.67 10.77 17.57
CA LYS A 14 1.01 11.79 18.59
C LYS A 14 1.92 12.92 18.09
N SER A 15 2.47 12.80 16.88
CA SER A 15 3.39 13.75 16.25
C SER A 15 2.99 13.95 14.78
N ASN A 16 2.78 15.21 14.38
CA ASN A 16 2.62 15.63 12.98
C ASN A 16 3.98 15.86 12.28
N ILE A 17 5.08 15.37 12.85
CA ILE A 17 6.43 15.51 12.28
C ILE A 17 6.77 14.24 11.48
N PHE A 18 6.80 14.39 10.16
CA PHE A 18 7.19 13.37 9.17
C PHE A 18 8.61 13.59 8.67
N TYR A 19 8.98 14.84 8.38
CA TYR A 19 10.30 15.25 7.94
C TYR A 19 11.05 15.91 9.10
N GLU A 20 12.06 15.21 9.63
CA GLU A 20 12.96 15.75 10.65
C GLU A 20 14.23 16.38 10.05
N ASN A 21 14.44 16.16 8.75
CA ASN A 21 15.47 16.76 7.91
C ASN A 21 16.92 16.62 8.42
N TRP A 22 17.26 15.49 9.07
CA TRP A 22 18.65 15.23 9.43
C TRP A 22 19.54 15.18 8.18
N LYS A 23 20.68 15.87 8.23
CA LYS A 23 21.65 15.96 7.14
C LYS A 23 22.71 14.89 7.32
N VAL A 24 22.97 14.12 6.26
CA VAL A 24 24.03 13.10 6.24
C VAL A 24 25.08 13.51 5.22
N TYR A 25 26.29 13.77 5.70
CA TYR A 25 27.44 14.19 4.90
C TYR A 25 28.41 13.03 4.63
N SER A 26 29.08 13.06 3.49
CA SER A 26 30.21 12.18 3.18
C SER A 26 31.46 12.55 3.99
N THR A 27 32.49 11.71 3.93
CA THR A 27 33.82 11.98 4.49
C THR A 27 34.40 13.32 4.01
N GLY A 28 34.18 13.65 2.74
CA GLY A 28 34.53 14.91 2.07
C GLY A 28 33.56 16.07 2.27
N HIS A 29 32.64 16.01 3.24
CA HIS A 29 31.68 17.06 3.59
C HIS A 29 30.65 17.41 2.49
N LYS A 30 30.38 16.48 1.57
CA LYS A 30 29.28 16.60 0.59
C LYS A 30 27.97 16.15 1.24
N LEU A 31 26.89 16.92 1.12
CA LEU A 31 25.56 16.50 1.58
C LEU A 31 25.05 15.35 0.68
N MET A 32 24.91 14.17 1.26
CA MET A 32 24.56 12.95 0.51
C MET A 32 23.06 12.77 0.39
N PHE A 33 22.35 12.89 1.52
CA PHE A 33 20.90 12.71 1.61
C PHE A 33 20.38 13.27 2.94
N ARG A 34 19.05 13.28 3.07
CA ARG A 34 18.35 13.58 4.31
C ARG A 34 17.64 12.38 4.90
N CYS A 35 17.49 12.38 6.22
CA CYS A 35 16.82 11.28 6.92
C CYS A 35 16.04 11.74 8.15
N ASN A 36 15.40 10.78 8.81
CA ASN A 36 14.76 10.97 10.10
C ASN A 36 15.77 10.72 11.25
N GLN A 37 15.40 11.16 12.45
CA GLN A 37 16.19 10.98 13.67
C GLN A 37 16.56 9.51 13.87
N LYS A 38 15.59 8.60 13.71
CA LYS A 38 15.80 7.16 13.90
C LYS A 38 16.93 6.62 13.01
N LYS A 39 17.04 7.07 11.75
CA LYS A 39 18.11 6.66 10.84
C LYS A 39 19.43 7.31 11.21
N ALA A 40 19.44 8.60 11.59
CA ALA A 40 20.65 9.26 12.08
C ALA A 40 21.22 8.56 13.33
N ASP A 41 20.37 8.26 14.31
CA ASP A 41 20.75 7.54 15.53
C ASP A 41 21.30 6.14 15.24
N TRP A 42 20.76 5.46 14.22
CA TRP A 42 21.26 4.14 13.80
C TRP A 42 22.70 4.20 13.30
N TYR A 43 23.08 5.26 12.55
CA TYR A 43 24.46 5.46 12.11
C TYR A 43 25.38 5.79 13.30
N LEU A 44 24.94 6.69 14.18
CA LEU A 44 25.71 7.12 15.36
C LEU A 44 25.97 5.94 16.32
N LYS A 45 24.95 5.12 16.62
CA LYS A 45 25.07 3.97 17.54
C LYS A 45 25.98 2.85 17.05
N ARG A 46 26.37 2.88 15.77
CA ARG A 46 27.20 1.85 15.12
C ARG A 46 28.56 2.39 14.71
N ASP A 47 28.91 3.60 15.15
CA ASP A 47 30.16 4.28 14.79
C ASP A 47 30.35 4.44 13.26
N LEU A 48 29.24 4.42 12.51
CA LEU A 48 29.20 4.62 11.05
C LEU A 48 29.12 6.11 10.67
N ALA A 49 28.88 6.98 11.65
CA ALA A 49 28.90 8.42 11.49
C ALA A 49 29.26 9.10 12.81
N VAL A 50 29.73 10.35 12.72
CA VAL A 50 29.96 11.24 13.86
C VAL A 50 29.05 12.46 13.79
N LEU A 51 28.65 13.00 14.94
CA LEU A 51 27.88 14.23 15.00
C LEU A 51 28.74 15.42 14.54
N LEU A 52 28.17 16.33 13.76
CA LEU A 52 28.82 17.58 13.39
C LEU A 52 28.48 18.68 14.41
N PRO A 53 29.43 19.16 15.24
CA PRO A 53 29.11 20.04 16.37
C PRO A 53 28.58 21.42 15.96
N LYS A 54 28.99 21.91 14.79
CA LYS A 54 28.65 23.25 14.29
C LYS A 54 27.35 23.28 13.49
N GLU A 55 26.72 22.13 13.25
CA GLU A 55 25.54 22.02 12.41
C GLU A 55 24.43 21.24 13.13
N SER A 56 23.26 21.86 13.29
CA SER A 56 22.10 21.21 13.90
C SER A 56 21.62 20.03 13.05
N ARG A 57 21.34 18.89 13.70
CA ARG A 57 20.83 17.66 13.08
C ARG A 57 21.68 17.18 11.89
N SER A 58 22.99 17.24 12.05
CA SER A 58 23.95 16.85 11.01
C SER A 58 24.89 15.76 11.50
N ILE A 59 25.06 14.71 10.69
CA ILE A 59 26.05 13.66 10.90
C ILE A 59 26.97 13.54 9.69
N LYS A 60 28.23 13.16 9.92
CA LYS A 60 29.21 12.85 8.87
C LYS A 60 29.57 11.38 8.89
N LEU A 61 29.46 10.70 7.76
CA LEU A 61 29.88 9.30 7.63
C LEU A 61 31.38 9.15 7.93
N THR A 62 31.73 8.06 8.60
CA THR A 62 33.12 7.69 8.93
C THR A 62 33.80 6.87 7.83
N PHE A 63 33.05 6.47 6.80
CA PHE A 63 33.50 5.63 5.70
C PHE A 63 33.07 6.22 4.34
N GLU A 64 33.75 5.80 3.28
CA GLU A 64 33.41 6.16 1.91
C GLU A 64 32.21 5.32 1.43
N ALA A 65 31.09 5.99 1.20
CA ALA A 65 29.87 5.33 0.75
C ALA A 65 30.01 4.85 -0.71
N LYS A 66 29.32 3.75 -1.04
CA LYS A 66 29.18 3.34 -2.44
C LYS A 66 28.21 4.28 -3.14
N GLY A 67 28.70 5.03 -4.11
CA GLY A 67 27.94 6.03 -4.89
C GLY A 67 28.10 7.45 -4.36
N ASP A 68 27.91 8.41 -5.26
CA ASP A 68 28.16 9.84 -5.00
C ASP A 68 27.07 10.53 -4.19
N GLY A 69 25.98 9.84 -3.86
CA GLY A 69 24.78 10.45 -3.28
C GLY A 69 24.07 11.37 -4.27
N HIS A 70 23.20 12.24 -3.76
CA HIS A 70 22.42 13.13 -4.62
C HIS A 70 23.25 14.34 -5.08
N LYS A 71 22.89 14.88 -6.26
CA LYS A 71 23.51 16.09 -6.81
C LYS A 71 23.13 17.29 -5.92
N LYS A 72 24.04 18.28 -5.84
CA LYS A 72 23.72 19.55 -5.17
C LYS A 72 22.55 20.22 -5.91
N GLY A 73 21.55 20.67 -5.16
CA GLY A 73 20.33 21.24 -5.73
C GLY A 73 19.31 20.21 -6.22
N ASP A 74 19.51 18.92 -5.96
CA ASP A 74 18.48 17.91 -6.21
C ASP A 74 17.39 17.95 -5.11
N TYR A 75 16.15 17.66 -5.49
CA TYR A 75 15.00 17.56 -4.58
C TYR A 75 15.24 16.64 -3.36
N MET A 76 16.08 15.61 -3.50
CA MET A 76 16.34 14.65 -2.42
C MET A 76 17.24 15.19 -1.31
N VAL A 77 17.90 16.34 -1.54
CA VAL A 77 18.73 17.04 -0.54
C VAL A 77 18.13 18.37 -0.09
N GLU A 78 16.90 18.67 -0.49
CA GLU A 78 16.14 19.84 -0.03
C GLU A 78 15.52 19.60 1.36
N ASP A 79 15.45 20.65 2.20
CA ASP A 79 14.67 20.61 3.43
C ASP A 79 13.17 20.51 3.11
N ARG A 80 12.46 19.55 3.70
CA ARG A 80 11.02 19.38 3.46
C ARG A 80 10.18 19.91 4.61
N ASN A 81 9.06 20.55 4.27
CA ASN A 81 8.12 21.06 5.25
C ASN A 81 7.07 20.02 5.64
N ASN A 82 6.70 19.98 6.93
CA ASN A 82 5.64 19.11 7.45
C ASN A 82 4.26 19.72 7.18
N MET A 83 3.90 19.84 5.90
CA MET A 83 2.63 20.39 5.44
C MET A 83 2.12 19.68 4.20
N CYS A 84 0.82 19.80 3.94
CA CYS A 84 0.18 19.31 2.74
C CYS A 84 0.78 20.03 1.52
N VAL A 85 1.33 19.28 0.56
CA VAL A 85 1.90 19.87 -0.66
C VAL A 85 0.84 20.53 -1.54
N ALA A 86 -0.44 20.23 -1.34
CA ALA A 86 -1.52 20.82 -2.12
C ALA A 86 -2.01 22.16 -1.56
N CYS A 87 -2.21 22.26 -0.25
CA CYS A 87 -2.88 23.42 0.37
C CYS A 87 -2.16 24.03 1.58
N GLY A 88 -0.95 23.55 1.91
CA GLY A 88 -0.15 24.08 3.02
C GLY A 88 -0.64 23.73 4.43
N SER A 89 -1.76 23.01 4.57
CA SER A 89 -2.28 22.59 5.88
C SER A 89 -1.26 21.74 6.65
N THR A 90 -1.14 21.95 7.96
CA THR A 90 -0.28 21.17 8.88
C THR A 90 -1.06 20.16 9.73
N LYS A 91 -2.35 19.97 9.42
CA LYS A 91 -3.28 19.10 10.15
C LYS A 91 -3.62 17.85 9.34
N ASP A 92 -3.88 16.74 10.06
CA ASP A 92 -4.35 15.46 9.50
C ASP A 92 -3.52 14.97 8.30
N LEU A 93 -2.20 15.13 8.44
CA LEU A 93 -1.23 14.78 7.41
C LEU A 93 -1.06 13.26 7.30
N SER A 94 -0.90 12.82 6.07
CA SER A 94 -0.59 11.44 5.71
C SER A 94 0.40 11.42 4.56
N ILE A 95 1.20 10.35 4.48
CA ILE A 95 2.08 10.13 3.32
C ILE A 95 1.21 9.60 2.18
N HIS A 96 1.31 10.25 1.03
CA HIS A 96 0.70 9.86 -0.23
C HIS A 96 1.78 9.36 -1.19
N HIS A 97 1.53 8.20 -1.79
CA HIS A 97 2.37 7.61 -2.82
C HIS A 97 1.85 8.08 -4.18
N VAL A 98 2.59 8.97 -4.85
CA VAL A 98 2.21 9.49 -6.19
C VAL A 98 2.09 8.35 -7.19
N VAL A 99 3.07 7.45 -7.19
CA VAL A 99 2.97 6.15 -7.85
C VAL A 99 2.42 5.15 -6.83
N PRO A 100 1.24 4.55 -7.05
CA PRO A 100 0.60 3.71 -6.05
C PRO A 100 1.47 2.55 -5.55
N GLU A 101 1.46 2.32 -4.24
CA GLU A 101 2.29 1.28 -3.60
C GLU A 101 2.05 -0.11 -4.18
N MET A 102 0.80 -0.40 -4.59
CA MET A 102 0.44 -1.67 -5.21
C MET A 102 1.31 -2.00 -6.42
N TYR A 103 1.71 -1.00 -7.23
CA TYR A 103 2.62 -1.18 -8.36
C TYR A 103 4.08 -1.13 -7.92
N ARG A 104 4.41 -0.21 -7.01
CA ARG A 104 5.81 0.07 -6.63
C ARG A 104 6.51 -1.14 -6.01
N GLN A 105 5.80 -1.95 -5.23
CA GLN A 105 6.36 -3.16 -4.62
C GLN A 105 6.93 -4.17 -5.64
N TRP A 106 6.32 -4.23 -6.83
CA TRP A 106 6.67 -5.15 -7.93
C TRP A 106 7.79 -4.62 -8.85
N MET A 107 8.12 -3.33 -8.77
CA MET A 107 9.15 -2.72 -9.63
C MET A 107 10.57 -3.29 -9.35
N PRO A 108 11.48 -3.21 -10.34
CA PRO A 108 12.90 -3.52 -10.17
C PRO A 108 13.50 -2.78 -8.97
N LEU A 109 14.43 -3.44 -8.26
CA LEU A 109 15.02 -2.91 -7.02
C LEU A 109 15.63 -1.51 -7.22
N VAL A 110 16.32 -1.32 -8.34
CA VAL A 110 16.96 -0.04 -8.72
C VAL A 110 15.97 1.11 -8.90
N ILE A 111 14.68 0.84 -9.07
CA ILE A 111 13.61 1.86 -9.15
C ILE A 111 12.88 2.00 -7.81
N LYS A 112 12.48 0.88 -7.19
CA LYS A 112 11.68 0.94 -5.95
C LYS A 112 12.48 1.44 -4.75
N ALA A 113 13.80 1.26 -4.73
CA ALA A 113 14.68 1.80 -3.69
C ALA A 113 14.67 3.35 -3.62
N LYS A 114 14.24 4.05 -4.69
CA LYS A 114 14.13 5.51 -4.77
C LYS A 114 12.71 6.04 -4.49
N SER A 115 11.96 5.38 -3.62
CA SER A 115 10.55 5.72 -3.35
C SER A 115 10.31 7.10 -2.78
N SER A 116 11.25 7.60 -1.97
CA SER A 116 11.12 8.85 -1.22
C SER A 116 10.96 10.13 -2.06
N ARG A 117 11.21 10.09 -3.38
CA ARG A 117 10.86 11.19 -4.29
C ARG A 117 9.34 11.33 -4.43
N ASP A 118 8.64 10.20 -4.58
CA ASP A 118 7.21 10.14 -4.88
C ASP A 118 6.34 9.97 -3.60
N LEU A 119 6.94 10.17 -2.43
CA LEU A 119 6.24 10.19 -1.13
C LEU A 119 6.05 11.63 -0.66
N LEU A 120 4.82 12.13 -0.82
CA LEU A 120 4.44 13.51 -0.52
C LEU A 120 3.47 13.54 0.66
N LEU A 121 3.41 14.65 1.40
CA LEU A 121 2.43 14.81 2.48
C LEU A 121 1.15 15.42 1.93
N LEU A 122 0.00 14.80 2.23
CA LEU A 122 -1.32 15.35 1.99
C LEU A 122 -2.15 15.37 3.28
N CYS A 123 -2.91 16.43 3.49
CA CYS A 123 -3.96 16.42 4.49
C CYS A 123 -5.13 15.53 4.04
N GLN A 124 -5.96 15.10 4.99
CA GLN A 124 -7.12 14.24 4.70
C GLN A 124 -8.03 14.82 3.60
N HIS A 125 -8.28 16.13 3.59
CA HIS A 125 -9.14 16.79 2.61
C HIS A 125 -8.61 16.63 1.17
N CYS A 126 -7.36 17.03 0.92
CA CYS A 126 -6.73 16.95 -0.41
C CYS A 126 -6.54 15.50 -0.86
N ARG A 127 -6.29 14.57 0.08
CA ARG A 127 -6.22 13.14 -0.25
C ARG A 127 -7.57 12.63 -0.75
N LEU A 128 -8.66 12.94 -0.04
CA LEU A 128 -10.02 12.53 -0.43
C LEU A 128 -10.48 13.18 -1.74
N SER A 129 -10.05 14.41 -2.04
CA SER A 129 -10.38 15.06 -3.31
C SER A 129 -9.65 14.43 -4.50
N TYR A 130 -8.42 13.95 -4.32
CA TYR A 130 -7.63 13.30 -5.38
C TYR A 130 -8.00 11.83 -5.61
N GLU A 131 -8.46 11.13 -4.57
CA GLU A 131 -8.72 9.69 -4.59
C GLU A 131 -9.66 9.22 -5.74
N PRO A 132 -10.75 9.93 -6.08
CA PRO A 132 -11.56 9.61 -7.25
C PRO A 132 -10.79 9.63 -8.56
N SER A 133 -10.02 10.70 -8.84
CA SER A 133 -9.21 10.80 -10.06
C SER A 133 -8.14 9.71 -10.12
N ALA A 134 -7.49 9.41 -8.98
CA ALA A 134 -6.52 8.32 -8.90
C ALA A 134 -7.18 6.95 -9.17
N MET A 135 -8.42 6.74 -8.71
CA MET A 135 -9.18 5.53 -8.99
C MET A 135 -9.54 5.42 -10.48
N ASP A 136 -9.92 6.52 -11.13
CA ASP A 136 -10.23 6.51 -12.56
C ASP A 136 -8.99 6.24 -13.40
N PHE A 137 -7.81 6.71 -12.97
CA PHE A 137 -6.56 6.31 -13.60
C PHE A 137 -6.28 4.80 -13.40
N LYS A 138 -6.47 4.25 -12.20
CA LYS A 138 -6.38 2.78 -12.00
C LYS A 138 -7.32 2.00 -12.92
N LYS A 139 -8.55 2.47 -13.13
CA LYS A 139 -9.50 1.85 -14.08
C LYS A 139 -9.04 1.97 -15.54
N ARG A 140 -8.29 3.01 -15.92
CA ARG A 140 -7.61 3.07 -17.22
C ARG A 140 -6.56 1.98 -17.31
N CYS A 141 -5.73 1.81 -16.29
CA CYS A 141 -4.73 0.74 -16.23
C CYS A 141 -5.36 -0.66 -16.36
N VAL A 142 -6.55 -0.90 -15.82
CA VAL A 142 -7.28 -2.18 -16.01
C VAL A 142 -7.48 -2.48 -17.50
N ARG A 143 -7.90 -1.49 -18.28
CA ARG A 143 -8.11 -1.65 -19.72
C ARG A 143 -6.79 -1.80 -20.47
N GLU A 144 -5.80 -1.01 -20.09
CA GLU A 144 -4.48 -0.97 -20.72
C GLU A 144 -3.70 -2.27 -20.55
N PHE A 145 -3.66 -2.81 -19.32
CA PHE A 145 -2.96 -4.06 -19.00
C PHE A 145 -3.85 -5.30 -19.15
N ASN A 146 -5.13 -5.12 -19.46
CA ASN A 146 -6.15 -6.16 -19.62
C ASN A 146 -6.28 -7.10 -18.39
N ILE A 147 -6.23 -6.53 -17.18
CA ILE A 147 -6.34 -7.28 -15.91
C ILE A 147 -7.19 -6.47 -14.92
N PRO A 148 -8.19 -7.08 -14.24
CA PRO A 148 -9.00 -6.41 -13.21
C PRO A 148 -8.16 -5.95 -12.02
N LEU A 149 -8.55 -4.87 -11.32
CA LEU A 149 -7.80 -4.38 -10.14
C LEU A 149 -7.70 -5.43 -9.03
N GLU A 150 -8.74 -6.23 -8.87
CA GLU A 150 -8.82 -7.33 -7.93
C GLU A 150 -7.93 -8.52 -8.34
N GLY A 151 -7.35 -8.50 -9.55
CA GLY A 151 -6.66 -9.63 -10.15
C GLY A 151 -7.60 -10.60 -10.88
N ARG A 152 -7.02 -11.64 -11.48
CA ARG A 152 -7.73 -12.74 -12.16
C ARG A 152 -7.39 -14.07 -11.49
N GLY A 153 -8.17 -15.12 -11.76
CA GLY A 153 -7.93 -16.45 -11.18
C GLY A 153 -8.45 -16.60 -9.75
N TRP A 154 -9.46 -15.83 -9.37
CA TRP A 154 -10.19 -16.04 -8.12
C TRP A 154 -11.00 -17.34 -8.18
N VAL A 155 -10.95 -18.11 -7.10
CA VAL A 155 -11.83 -19.25 -6.88
C VAL A 155 -12.97 -18.81 -5.97
N SER A 156 -14.20 -19.11 -6.38
CA SER A 156 -15.40 -18.85 -5.59
C SER A 156 -16.05 -20.19 -5.28
N LEU A 157 -16.47 -20.38 -4.04
CA LEU A 157 -17.23 -21.54 -3.59
C LEU A 157 -18.64 -21.08 -3.18
N PRO A 158 -19.62 -21.05 -4.11
CA PRO A 158 -20.95 -20.50 -3.85
C PRO A 158 -21.68 -21.19 -2.70
N HIS A 159 -21.48 -22.51 -2.54
CA HIS A 159 -22.10 -23.30 -1.46
C HIS A 159 -21.50 -22.94 -0.09
N TYR A 160 -20.17 -22.71 0.00
CA TYR A 160 -19.53 -22.19 1.22
C TYR A 160 -20.07 -20.79 1.57
N LYS A 161 -20.25 -19.92 0.57
CA LYS A 161 -20.80 -18.57 0.77
C LYS A 161 -22.21 -18.60 1.36
N VAL A 162 -23.05 -19.49 0.85
CA VAL A 162 -24.45 -19.64 1.30
C VAL A 162 -24.49 -20.18 2.74
N ALA A 163 -23.73 -21.24 3.03
CA ALA A 163 -23.62 -21.82 4.37
C ALA A 163 -23.07 -20.81 5.39
N LYS A 164 -22.00 -20.09 5.04
CA LYS A 164 -21.40 -19.05 5.87
C LYS A 164 -22.39 -17.95 6.26
N LYS A 165 -23.15 -17.45 5.29
CA LYS A 165 -24.16 -16.42 5.54
C LYS A 165 -25.27 -16.94 6.45
N ALA A 166 -25.72 -18.18 6.24
CA ALA A 166 -26.74 -18.79 7.06
C ALA A 166 -26.27 -19.01 8.50
N ALA A 167 -25.07 -19.58 8.68
CA ALA A 167 -24.46 -19.79 9.99
C ALA A 167 -24.21 -18.47 10.73
N SER A 168 -23.68 -17.45 10.05
CA SER A 168 -23.45 -16.13 10.63
C SER A 168 -24.76 -15.48 11.10
N ALA A 169 -25.83 -15.60 10.31
CA ALA A 169 -27.14 -15.06 10.67
C ALA A 169 -27.72 -15.75 11.90
N LEU A 170 -27.67 -17.09 11.95
CA LEU A 170 -28.11 -17.86 13.11
C LEU A 170 -27.28 -17.51 14.34
N LYS A 171 -25.95 -17.51 14.25
CA LYS A 171 -25.04 -17.22 15.36
C LYS A 171 -25.25 -15.82 15.96
N MET A 172 -25.38 -14.80 15.12
CA MET A 172 -25.39 -13.40 15.57
C MET A 172 -26.78 -12.86 15.89
N HIS A 173 -27.82 -13.43 15.26
CA HIS A 173 -29.16 -12.84 15.22
C HIS A 173 -30.30 -13.84 15.42
N SER A 174 -30.04 -15.06 15.91
CA SER A 174 -31.08 -16.09 16.10
C SER A 174 -32.35 -15.56 16.76
N ASN A 175 -32.19 -14.80 17.86
CA ASN A 175 -33.29 -14.28 18.68
C ASN A 175 -34.23 -13.29 17.97
N VAL A 176 -33.82 -12.69 16.85
CA VAL A 176 -34.61 -11.72 16.08
C VAL A 176 -35.04 -12.25 14.71
N ILE A 177 -34.57 -13.44 14.32
CA ILE A 177 -34.96 -14.08 13.06
C ILE A 177 -36.29 -14.83 13.27
N PRO A 178 -37.31 -14.63 12.43
CA PRO A 178 -38.55 -15.41 12.47
C PRO A 178 -38.33 -16.93 12.40
N ALA A 179 -39.17 -17.72 13.08
CA ALA A 179 -38.95 -19.17 13.26
C ALA A 179 -38.91 -19.95 11.93
N ASP A 180 -39.75 -19.58 10.97
CA ASP A 180 -39.77 -20.12 9.59
C ASP A 180 -38.44 -19.85 8.87
N ARG A 181 -37.89 -18.63 9.03
CA ARG A 181 -36.60 -18.26 8.46
C ARG A 181 -35.46 -18.99 9.17
N GLN A 182 -35.50 -19.13 10.50
CA GLN A 182 -34.51 -19.91 11.24
C GLN A 182 -34.44 -21.36 10.74
N ALA A 183 -35.60 -22.01 10.55
CA ALA A 183 -35.66 -23.37 10.02
C ALA A 183 -34.98 -23.46 8.64
N THR A 184 -35.27 -22.53 7.74
CA THR A 184 -34.64 -22.48 6.41
C THR A 184 -33.12 -22.33 6.49
N LEU A 185 -32.63 -21.44 7.37
CA LEU A 185 -31.19 -21.23 7.56
C LEU A 185 -30.52 -22.44 8.19
N LYS A 186 -31.18 -23.12 9.13
CA LYS A 186 -30.69 -24.37 9.73
C LYS A 186 -30.53 -25.45 8.66
N THR A 187 -31.57 -25.69 7.85
CA THR A 187 -31.50 -26.61 6.71
C THR A 187 -30.35 -26.27 5.77
N THR A 188 -30.15 -24.99 5.47
CA THR A 188 -29.04 -24.55 4.60
C THR A 188 -27.66 -24.94 5.16
N VAL A 189 -27.47 -24.85 6.49
CA VAL A 189 -26.20 -25.23 7.13
C VAL A 189 -26.09 -26.75 7.25
N PHE A 190 -27.18 -27.46 7.57
CA PHE A 190 -27.21 -28.92 7.60
C PHE A 190 -26.87 -29.53 6.23
N ASP A 191 -27.53 -29.09 5.16
CA ASP A 191 -27.32 -29.58 3.80
C ASP A 191 -25.87 -29.36 3.34
N PHE A 192 -25.24 -28.27 3.79
CA PHE A 192 -23.84 -28.00 3.54
C PHE A 192 -22.95 -28.95 4.35
N TRP A 193 -23.21 -29.09 5.66
CA TRP A 193 -22.42 -29.89 6.57
C TRP A 193 -22.44 -31.38 6.21
N GLU A 194 -23.58 -31.90 5.78
CA GLU A 194 -23.72 -33.28 5.32
C GLU A 194 -22.81 -33.58 4.11
N LYS A 195 -22.67 -32.62 3.20
CA LYS A 195 -21.94 -32.82 1.93
C LYS A 195 -20.46 -32.45 2.02
N HIS A 196 -20.13 -31.46 2.83
CA HIS A 196 -18.80 -30.84 2.86
C HIS A 196 -18.19 -30.76 4.26
N GLY A 197 -18.89 -31.21 5.30
CA GLY A 197 -18.43 -31.13 6.69
C GLY A 197 -17.08 -31.82 6.88
N SER A 198 -16.89 -33.01 6.29
CA SER A 198 -15.62 -33.75 6.37
C SER A 198 -14.45 -33.05 5.65
N GLU A 199 -14.73 -32.25 4.61
CA GLU A 199 -13.72 -31.46 3.90
C GLU A 199 -13.27 -30.25 4.72
N VAL A 200 -14.17 -29.74 5.58
CA VAL A 200 -13.96 -28.53 6.38
C VAL A 200 -13.35 -28.86 7.74
N ASP A 201 -13.89 -29.86 8.43
CA ASP A 201 -13.48 -30.31 9.76
C ASP A 201 -13.87 -31.77 9.95
N GLU A 202 -12.95 -32.67 9.61
CA GLU A 202 -13.14 -34.13 9.66
C GLU A 202 -13.52 -34.62 11.07
N GLU A 203 -12.90 -34.06 12.11
CA GLU A 203 -13.13 -34.49 13.49
C GLU A 203 -14.51 -34.06 13.99
N LEU A 204 -14.95 -32.85 13.64
CA LEU A 204 -16.28 -32.36 14.00
C LEU A 204 -17.37 -33.05 13.16
N ALA A 205 -17.09 -33.35 11.89
CA ALA A 205 -18.02 -34.06 11.00
C ALA A 205 -18.27 -35.51 11.40
N ALA A 206 -17.33 -36.15 12.11
CA ALA A 206 -17.50 -37.49 12.67
C ALA A 206 -18.36 -37.52 13.95
N LYS A 207 -18.64 -36.36 14.54
CA LYS A 207 -19.47 -36.22 15.75
C LYS A 207 -20.94 -35.98 15.37
N ASP A 208 -21.83 -36.21 16.34
CA ASP A 208 -23.24 -35.95 16.13
C ASP A 208 -23.50 -34.48 15.81
N THR A 209 -24.27 -34.24 14.75
CA THR A 209 -24.48 -32.89 14.19
C THR A 209 -25.39 -32.04 15.08
N GLU A 210 -26.38 -32.64 15.75
CA GLU A 210 -27.29 -31.91 16.63
C GLU A 210 -26.60 -31.54 17.95
N GLU A 211 -25.83 -32.46 18.52
CA GLU A 211 -25.07 -32.22 19.76
C GLU A 211 -23.98 -31.16 19.60
N ASN A 212 -23.44 -31.01 18.39
CA ASN A 212 -22.33 -30.10 18.09
C ASN A 212 -22.74 -28.89 17.24
N TRP A 213 -24.03 -28.57 17.22
CA TRP A 213 -24.60 -27.53 16.36
C TRP A 213 -23.92 -26.16 16.52
N ASP A 214 -23.64 -25.72 17.74
CA ASP A 214 -22.98 -24.42 17.98
C ASP A 214 -21.55 -24.38 17.42
N SER A 215 -20.81 -25.48 17.53
CA SER A 215 -19.48 -25.63 16.94
C SER A 215 -19.54 -25.62 15.41
N ILE A 216 -20.55 -26.26 14.81
CA ILE A 216 -20.79 -26.24 13.36
C ILE A 216 -21.09 -24.82 12.90
N LEU A 217 -21.92 -24.07 13.62
CA LEU A 217 -22.19 -22.68 13.30
C LEU A 217 -20.93 -21.80 13.39
N GLU A 218 -20.06 -22.05 14.39
CA GLU A 218 -18.77 -21.36 14.51
C GLU A 218 -17.92 -21.60 13.27
N VAL A 219 -17.69 -22.87 12.92
CA VAL A 219 -16.91 -23.28 11.75
C VAL A 219 -17.51 -22.70 10.47
N CYS A 220 -18.79 -22.94 10.20
CA CYS A 220 -19.45 -22.45 9.01
C CYS A 220 -19.40 -20.92 8.90
N SER A 221 -19.51 -20.18 10.00
CA SER A 221 -19.45 -18.71 9.99
C SER A 221 -18.08 -18.14 9.57
N THR A 222 -17.02 -18.94 9.66
CA THR A 222 -15.65 -18.55 9.34
C THR A 222 -15.14 -19.06 7.99
N LEU A 223 -15.98 -19.81 7.24
CA LEU A 223 -15.60 -20.38 5.94
C LEU A 223 -15.01 -19.33 4.99
N VAL A 224 -14.00 -19.76 4.24
CA VAL A 224 -13.41 -18.97 3.15
C VAL A 224 -14.12 -19.35 1.85
N ASP A 225 -15.03 -18.48 1.40
CA ASP A 225 -15.85 -18.71 0.21
C ASP A 225 -15.28 -18.08 -1.07
N HIS A 226 -14.21 -17.31 -0.94
CA HIS A 226 -13.56 -16.62 -2.02
C HIS A 226 -12.07 -16.43 -1.72
N PHE A 227 -11.19 -16.93 -2.59
CA PHE A 227 -9.75 -16.93 -2.37
C PHE A 227 -8.95 -16.95 -3.68
N LYS A 228 -7.64 -16.72 -3.58
CA LYS A 228 -6.70 -16.75 -4.70
C LYS A 228 -6.46 -18.20 -5.15
N GLY A 229 -6.86 -18.54 -6.37
CA GLY A 229 -6.62 -19.86 -6.95
C GLY A 229 -5.16 -20.09 -7.37
N PRO A 230 -4.84 -21.29 -7.89
CA PRO A 230 -3.50 -21.60 -8.40
C PRO A 230 -3.10 -20.70 -9.58
N ASP A 231 -4.07 -20.30 -10.40
CA ASP A 231 -3.86 -19.40 -11.55
C ASP A 231 -4.07 -17.92 -11.19
N TYR A 232 -4.00 -17.57 -9.90
CA TYR A 232 -4.21 -16.19 -9.47
C TYR A 232 -3.09 -15.28 -9.95
N ILE A 233 -3.47 -14.22 -10.65
CA ILE A 233 -2.55 -13.19 -11.12
C ILE A 233 -2.99 -11.85 -10.56
N GLU A 234 -2.10 -11.21 -9.82
CA GLU A 234 -2.32 -9.88 -9.26
C GLU A 234 -2.16 -8.81 -10.35
N HIS A 235 -3.11 -7.86 -10.39
CA HIS A 235 -3.11 -6.74 -11.33
C HIS A 235 -1.76 -6.05 -11.45
N ALA A 236 -1.25 -5.60 -10.31
CA ALA A 236 -0.07 -4.77 -10.27
C ALA A 236 1.20 -5.55 -10.61
N ASN A 237 1.29 -6.82 -10.22
CA ASN A 237 2.42 -7.66 -10.61
C ASN A 237 2.46 -7.80 -12.13
N SER A 238 1.35 -8.21 -12.74
CA SER A 238 1.32 -8.43 -14.18
C SER A 238 1.42 -7.14 -15.00
N ALA A 239 0.90 -6.02 -14.51
CA ALA A 239 1.13 -4.71 -15.11
C ALA A 239 2.63 -4.38 -15.14
N ILE A 240 3.34 -4.57 -14.01
CA ILE A 240 4.78 -4.31 -13.94
C ILE A 240 5.56 -5.30 -14.81
N GLU A 241 5.22 -6.60 -14.80
CA GLU A 241 5.84 -7.60 -15.69
C GLU A 241 5.72 -7.16 -17.16
N GLN A 242 4.56 -6.66 -17.57
CA GLN A 242 4.35 -6.13 -18.93
C GLN A 242 5.21 -4.90 -19.21
N LEU A 243 5.24 -3.93 -18.29
CA LEU A 243 6.04 -2.70 -18.39
C LEU A 243 7.56 -2.95 -18.32
N THR A 244 7.99 -4.11 -17.85
CA THR A 244 9.41 -4.49 -17.78
C THR A 244 9.85 -5.44 -18.90
N LYS A 245 8.98 -5.76 -19.88
CA LYS A 245 9.32 -6.65 -21.00
C LYS A 245 10.42 -6.07 -21.88
N THR A 246 10.35 -4.77 -22.15
CA THR A 246 11.35 -4.05 -22.93
C THR A 246 12.45 -3.59 -21.98
N VAL A 247 13.68 -4.07 -22.23
CA VAL A 247 14.87 -3.68 -21.46
C VAL A 247 15.88 -3.05 -22.41
N GLU A 248 16.31 -1.84 -22.07
CA GLU A 248 17.34 -1.11 -22.81
C GLU A 248 18.57 -0.91 -21.92
N LEU A 249 19.74 -0.77 -22.55
CA LEU A 249 20.96 -0.41 -21.86
C LEU A 249 21.27 1.07 -22.08
N ASP A 250 21.54 1.78 -21.00
CA ASP A 250 22.02 3.16 -21.09
C ASP A 250 23.49 3.22 -21.59
N SER A 251 24.02 4.44 -21.73
CA SER A 251 25.40 4.68 -22.16
C SER A 251 26.48 4.04 -21.28
N GLU A 252 26.13 3.65 -20.05
CA GLU A 252 27.01 2.99 -19.09
C GLU A 252 26.72 1.47 -19.01
N GLY A 253 25.89 0.93 -19.90
CA GLY A 253 25.55 -0.49 -19.95
C GLY A 253 24.59 -0.95 -18.86
N ARG A 254 23.81 -0.05 -18.25
CA ARG A 254 22.86 -0.36 -17.18
C ARG A 254 21.45 -0.51 -17.73
N GLU A 255 20.71 -1.48 -17.18
CA GLU A 255 19.32 -1.72 -17.54
C GLU A 255 18.41 -0.52 -17.25
N THR A 256 17.49 -0.29 -18.18
CA THR A 256 16.42 0.69 -18.18
C THR A 256 15.15 0.07 -18.72
N TRP A 257 14.00 0.59 -18.29
CA TRP A 257 12.67 0.11 -18.68
C TRP A 257 11.82 1.28 -19.16
N PRO A 258 11.89 1.65 -20.45
CA PRO A 258 11.22 2.84 -20.98
C PRO A 258 9.71 2.87 -20.69
N ASP A 259 9.02 1.75 -20.89
CA ASP A 259 7.58 1.65 -20.64
C ASP A 259 7.25 1.90 -19.15
N LEU A 260 8.06 1.34 -18.24
CA LEU A 260 7.91 1.56 -16.80
C LEU A 260 8.23 3.01 -16.40
N GLU A 261 9.23 3.63 -17.01
CA GLU A 261 9.54 5.04 -16.79
C GLU A 261 8.37 5.94 -17.20
N ASP A 262 7.81 5.69 -18.37
CA ASP A 262 6.65 6.43 -18.87
C ASP A 262 5.43 6.23 -17.99
N PHE A 263 5.20 5.01 -17.49
CA PHE A 263 4.16 4.74 -16.50
C PHE A 263 4.34 5.54 -15.21
N ILE A 264 5.56 5.66 -14.69
CA ILE A 264 5.87 6.48 -13.51
C ILE A 264 5.61 7.97 -13.81
N LYS A 265 6.09 8.46 -14.96
CA LYS A 265 5.87 9.84 -15.41
C LYS A 265 4.39 10.15 -15.61
N ASP A 266 3.60 9.19 -16.11
CA ASP A 266 2.16 9.26 -16.24
C ASP A 266 1.48 9.49 -14.88
N TRP A 267 1.88 8.76 -13.84
CA TRP A 267 1.40 8.98 -12.47
C TRP A 267 1.78 10.35 -11.91
N ARG A 268 3.01 10.81 -12.17
CA ARG A 268 3.43 12.15 -11.75
C ARG A 268 2.63 13.25 -12.46
N ARG A 269 2.46 13.15 -13.79
CA ARG A 269 1.64 14.09 -14.59
C ARG A 269 0.19 14.07 -14.13
N HIS A 270 -0.36 12.89 -13.90
CA HIS A 270 -1.73 12.72 -13.41
C HIS A 270 -1.93 13.39 -12.04
N PHE A 271 -0.97 13.20 -11.13
CA PHE A 271 -1.00 13.82 -9.80
C PHE A 271 -1.01 15.35 -9.89
N LEU A 272 -0.06 15.94 -10.64
CA LEU A 272 0.01 17.39 -10.82
C LEU A 272 -1.29 17.94 -11.42
N ARG A 273 -1.80 17.34 -12.49
CA ARG A 273 -2.98 17.83 -13.21
C ARG A 273 -4.26 17.82 -12.36
N ASN A 274 -4.43 16.80 -11.51
CA ASN A 274 -5.70 16.61 -10.79
C ASN A 274 -5.66 17.14 -9.35
N LEU A 275 -4.48 17.33 -8.78
CA LEU A 275 -4.33 17.87 -7.42
C LEU A 275 -3.89 19.34 -7.40
N ASP A 276 -3.22 19.80 -8.46
CA ASP A 276 -2.72 21.17 -8.61
C ASP A 276 -1.97 21.69 -7.36
N PRO A 277 -0.84 21.08 -6.99
CA PRO A 277 -0.25 21.31 -5.68
C PRO A 277 0.53 22.63 -5.58
N GLU A 278 0.03 23.59 -4.80
CA GLU A 278 0.61 24.94 -4.65
C GLU A 278 1.91 24.97 -3.82
N PHE A 279 2.12 24.01 -2.93
CA PHE A 279 3.24 23.98 -1.97
C PHE A 279 4.26 22.87 -2.28
N LEU A 280 4.20 22.29 -3.47
CA LEU A 280 5.18 21.31 -3.93
C LEU A 280 6.44 22.02 -4.43
N SER A 281 7.62 21.51 -4.06
CA SER A 281 8.89 22.07 -4.52
C SER A 281 9.00 22.04 -6.05
N GLU A 282 9.51 23.12 -6.64
CA GLU A 282 9.81 23.22 -8.07
C GLU A 282 10.85 22.19 -8.53
N LEU A 283 11.67 21.66 -7.61
CA LEU A 283 12.65 20.61 -7.88
C LEU A 283 12.00 19.22 -7.99
N TRP A 284 10.75 19.07 -7.56
CA TRP A 284 9.96 17.87 -7.83
C TRP A 284 9.34 17.99 -9.21
N THR A 285 9.89 17.24 -10.17
CA THR A 285 9.45 17.26 -11.56
C THR A 285 9.00 15.88 -12.02
N VAL A 286 8.21 15.85 -13.10
CA VAL A 286 7.79 14.62 -13.78
C VAL A 286 9.01 13.79 -14.18
N ASP A 287 10.04 14.44 -14.73
CA ASP A 287 11.28 13.82 -15.20
C ASP A 287 12.34 13.64 -14.11
N GLY A 288 11.96 13.83 -12.84
CA GLY A 288 12.85 13.59 -11.72
C GLY A 288 13.41 12.16 -11.72
N ASP A 289 14.68 12.02 -11.36
CA ASP A 289 15.41 10.76 -11.47
C ASP A 289 14.69 9.59 -10.76
N ILE A 290 14.56 8.49 -11.49
CA ILE A 290 13.80 7.28 -11.12
C ILE A 290 14.73 6.17 -10.59
N TYR A 291 16.00 6.16 -11.01
CA TYR A 291 16.93 5.07 -10.71
C TYR A 291 17.82 5.39 -9.50
N THR A 292 18.11 4.39 -8.68
CA THR A 292 19.23 4.41 -7.75
C THR A 292 20.49 3.99 -8.50
N ARG A 293 21.34 4.95 -8.84
CA ARG A 293 22.63 4.78 -9.52
C ARG A 293 23.68 5.56 -8.74
#